data_AF-A0A521LMF0-F1
#
_entry.id   AF-A0A521LMF0-F1
#
_cell.length_a   1.000
_cell.length_b   1.000
_cell.length_c   1.000
_cell.angle_alpha   90.00
_cell.angle_beta   90.00
_cell.angle_gamma   90.00
#
_symmetry.space_group_name_H-M   'P 1'
#
loop_
_entity.id
_entity.type
_entity.pdbx_description
1 polymer ?
#
loop_
_entity_poly.entity_id
_entity_poly.type
_entity_poly.pdbx_seq_one_letter_code
_entity_poly.pdbx_strand_id
1 'polypeptide(L)'
;NNPEELRRCEEFGADILRLCVRVGGVLTGEHGVGIEKRDLMGEQFTEIDLDQQMRVKCAFDPDHLLNPGKVFPKLRRCAELGRLVVTQNKLPFPDIPRF
;
A
#
# COMPACT_ATOMS: atom_id res chain seq x y z
N ASN A 1 -24.91 0.40 14.96
CA ASN A 1 -23.48 0.36 14.60
C ASN A 1 -22.66 -0.02 15.82
N ASN A 2 -22.53 -1.32 16.10
CA ASN A 2 -21.68 -1.83 17.16
C ASN A 2 -20.22 -1.93 16.62
N PRO A 3 -19.23 -1.23 17.20
CA PRO A 3 -17.84 -1.29 16.75
C PRO A 3 -17.24 -2.70 16.76
N GLU A 4 -17.68 -3.57 17.69
CA GLU A 4 -17.26 -4.97 17.75
C GLU A 4 -17.73 -5.75 16.52
N GLU A 5 -18.98 -5.55 16.11
CA GLU A 5 -19.54 -6.24 14.94
C GLU A 5 -18.85 -5.79 13.65
N LEU A 6 -18.48 -4.50 13.55
CA LEU A 6 -17.73 -4.00 12.41
C LEU A 6 -16.36 -4.67 12.32
N ARG A 7 -15.57 -4.69 13.41
CA ARG A 7 -14.25 -5.32 13.41
C ARG A 7 -14.34 -6.81 13.06
N ARG A 8 -15.30 -7.53 13.63
CA ARG A 8 -15.51 -8.96 13.31
C ARG A 8 -15.88 -9.17 11.84
N CYS A 9 -16.66 -8.25 11.24
CA CYS A 9 -16.98 -8.29 9.83
C CYS A 9 -15.74 -8.07 8.95
N GLU A 10 -14.90 -7.09 9.30
CA GLU A 10 -13.64 -6.80 8.59
C GLU A 10 -12.65 -7.97 8.68
N GLU A 11 -12.48 -8.56 9.86
CA GLU A 11 -11.65 -9.76 10.06
C GLU A 11 -12.15 -10.95 9.23
N PHE A 12 -13.46 -11.21 9.26
CA PHE A 12 -14.07 -12.27 8.49
C PHE A 12 -13.93 -12.05 6.97
N GLY A 13 -14.12 -10.82 6.50
CA GLY A 13 -13.89 -10.44 5.11
C GLY A 13 -12.44 -10.68 4.69
N ALA A 14 -11.48 -10.32 5.54
CA ALA A 14 -10.07 -10.57 5.29
C ALA A 14 -9.76 -12.07 5.17
N ASP A 15 -10.34 -12.92 6.01
CA ASP A 15 -10.15 -14.38 5.95
C ASP A 15 -10.70 -15.00 4.66
N ILE A 16 -11.86 -14.52 4.19
CA ILE A 16 -12.41 -14.93 2.88
C ILE A 16 -11.43 -14.58 1.77
N LEU A 17 -10.91 -13.35 1.76
CA LEU A 17 -9.99 -12.89 0.73
C LEU A 17 -8.67 -13.67 0.74
N ARG A 18 -8.11 -13.95 1.92
CA ARG A 18 -6.93 -14.82 2.08
C ARG A 18 -7.18 -16.21 1.53
N LEU A 19 -8.35 -16.80 1.81
CA LEU A 19 -8.72 -18.10 1.28
C LEU A 19 -8.80 -18.07 -0.25
N CYS A 20 -9.47 -17.07 -0.83
CA CYS A 20 -9.58 -16.88 -2.27
C CYS A 20 -8.20 -16.92 -2.95
N VAL A 21 -7.24 -16.14 -2.44
CA VAL A 21 -5.88 -16.13 -2.98
C VAL A 21 -5.19 -17.49 -2.81
N ARG A 22 -5.31 -18.10 -1.61
CA ARG A 22 -4.68 -19.41 -1.30
C ARG A 22 -5.14 -20.54 -2.23
N VAL A 23 -6.39 -20.50 -2.70
CA VAL A 23 -6.95 -21.50 -3.62
C VAL A 23 -6.78 -21.13 -5.11
N GLY A 24 -5.91 -20.16 -5.42
CA GLY A 24 -5.58 -19.75 -6.79
C GLY A 24 -6.50 -18.68 -7.39
N GLY A 25 -7.36 -18.07 -6.57
CA GLY A 25 -8.14 -16.89 -6.93
C GLY A 25 -7.34 -15.59 -6.81
N VAL A 26 -8.07 -14.47 -6.82
CA VAL A 26 -7.50 -13.11 -6.78
C VAL A 26 -8.12 -12.30 -5.64
N LEU A 27 -7.38 -11.29 -5.16
CA LEU A 27 -7.80 -10.40 -4.07
C LEU A 27 -8.97 -9.48 -4.49
N THR A 28 -9.09 -9.18 -5.78
CA THR A 28 -10.18 -8.36 -6.33
C THR A 28 -10.53 -8.81 -7.74
N GLY A 29 -11.83 -8.91 -8.03
CA GLY A 29 -12.36 -9.15 -9.38
C GLY A 29 -12.73 -7.87 -10.14
N GLU A 30 -13.42 -6.92 -9.48
CA GLU A 30 -13.96 -5.71 -10.13
C GLU A 30 -13.59 -4.39 -9.43
N HIS A 31 -13.80 -4.27 -8.11
CA HIS A 31 -13.79 -2.97 -7.41
C HIS A 31 -12.40 -2.48 -6.98
N GLY A 32 -11.37 -3.29 -7.20
CA GLY A 32 -10.00 -2.95 -6.85
C GLY A 32 -9.69 -3.04 -5.36
N VAL A 33 -8.52 -2.52 -4.99
CA VAL A 33 -7.92 -2.67 -3.67
C VAL A 33 -8.37 -1.59 -2.69
N GLY A 34 -8.37 -0.33 -3.14
CA GLY A 34 -8.77 0.82 -2.32
C GLY A 34 -7.95 0.94 -1.02
N ILE A 35 -8.63 1.23 0.09
CA ILE A 35 -8.05 1.15 1.45
C ILE A 35 -8.33 -0.21 2.06
N GLU A 36 -9.57 -0.68 1.92
CA GLU A 36 -10.10 -1.90 2.54
C GLU A 36 -9.20 -3.13 2.34
N LYS A 37 -8.71 -3.35 1.12
CA LYS A 37 -7.91 -4.53 0.78
C LYS A 37 -6.40 -4.25 0.71
N ARG A 38 -5.99 -3.01 0.99
CA ARG A 38 -4.61 -2.54 0.86
C ARG A 38 -3.65 -3.40 1.67
N ASP A 39 -4.02 -3.69 2.91
CA ASP A 39 -3.15 -4.39 3.86
C ASP A 39 -3.07 -5.90 3.56
N LEU A 40 -3.93 -6.40 2.66
CA LEU A 40 -3.94 -7.79 2.16
C LEU A 40 -3.17 -7.97 0.84
N MET A 41 -2.62 -6.90 0.27
CA MET A 41 -1.88 -6.99 -1.00
C MET A 41 -0.71 -7.96 -0.96
N GLY A 42 -0.07 -8.13 0.21
CA GLY A 42 1.01 -9.10 0.40
C GLY A 42 0.56 -10.56 0.35
N GLU A 43 -0.74 -10.84 0.42
CA GLU A 43 -1.28 -12.19 0.24
C GLU A 43 -1.19 -12.63 -1.23
N GLN A 44 -1.43 -11.70 -2.17
CA GLN A 44 -1.44 -11.98 -3.61
C GLN A 44 -0.11 -11.65 -4.31
N PHE A 45 0.58 -10.60 -3.87
CA PHE A 45 1.77 -10.09 -4.54
C PHE A 45 3.00 -10.27 -3.67
N THR A 46 4.10 -10.68 -4.28
CA THR A 46 5.39 -10.74 -3.59
C THR A 46 5.91 -9.33 -3.32
N GLU A 47 6.90 -9.20 -2.43
CA GLU A 47 7.56 -7.90 -2.22
C GLU A 47 8.18 -7.34 -3.52
N ILE A 48 8.69 -8.22 -4.38
CA ILE A 48 9.25 -7.82 -5.69
C ILE A 48 8.16 -7.21 -6.57
N ASP A 49 6.99 -7.84 -6.65
CA ASP A 49 5.85 -7.35 -7.45
C ASP A 49 5.40 -5.98 -6.94
N LEU A 50 5.24 -5.83 -5.62
CA LEU A 50 4.84 -4.59 -5.00
C LEU A 50 5.85 -3.47 -5.24
N ASP A 51 7.15 -3.78 -5.23
CA ASP A 51 8.21 -2.82 -5.53
C ASP A 51 8.19 -2.37 -6.99
N GLN A 52 7.89 -3.26 -7.93
CA GLN A 52 7.70 -2.87 -9.34
C GLN A 52 6.45 -1.99 -9.52
N GLN A 53 5.33 -2.35 -8.91
CA GLN A 53 4.12 -1.52 -8.96
C GLN A 53 4.37 -0.11 -8.37
N MET A 54 5.13 -0.03 -7.26
CA MET A 54 5.54 1.25 -6.67
C MET A 54 6.46 2.06 -7.58
N ARG A 55 7.38 1.42 -8.31
CA ARG A 55 8.23 2.11 -9.29
C ARG A 55 7.41 2.77 -10.39
N VAL A 56 6.36 2.10 -10.88
CA VAL A 56 5.42 2.68 -11.84
C VAL A 56 4.70 3.88 -11.22
N LYS A 57 4.17 3.73 -9.99
CA LYS A 57 3.54 4.85 -9.26
C LYS A 57 4.48 6.05 -9.16
N CYS A 58 5.74 5.82 -8.82
CA CYS A 58 6.77 6.85 -8.69
C CYS A 58 7.21 7.50 -10.01
N ALA A 59 7.03 6.82 -11.14
CA ALA A 59 7.32 7.40 -12.44
C ALA A 59 6.30 8.49 -12.82
N PHE A 60 5.05 8.33 -12.38
CA PHE A 60 3.93 9.23 -12.72
C PHE A 60 3.51 10.16 -11.58
N ASP A 61 3.90 9.88 -10.34
CA ASP A 61 3.60 10.71 -9.18
C ASP A 61 4.77 10.70 -8.19
N PRO A 62 5.86 11.42 -8.52
CA PRO A 62 7.08 11.44 -7.71
C PRO A 62 6.86 12.04 -6.30
N ASP A 63 5.86 12.92 -6.16
CA ASP A 63 5.56 13.63 -4.91
C ASP A 63 4.45 12.95 -4.08
N HIS A 64 3.91 11.81 -4.56
CA HIS A 64 2.84 11.05 -3.88
C HIS A 64 1.55 11.83 -3.63
N LEU A 65 1.15 12.73 -4.54
CA LEU A 65 -0.06 13.54 -4.40
C LEU A 65 -1.32 12.85 -4.96
N LEU A 66 -1.14 11.87 -5.84
CA LEU A 66 -2.24 11.14 -6.46
C LEU A 66 -2.75 10.05 -5.50
N ASN A 67 -3.78 10.42 -4.72
CA ASN A 67 -4.58 9.56 -3.85
C ASN A 67 -3.76 8.77 -2.80
N PRO A 68 -3.09 9.48 -1.86
CA PRO A 68 -2.21 8.86 -0.87
C PRO A 68 -2.95 7.87 0.04
N GLY A 69 -2.24 6.84 0.48
CA GLY A 69 -2.75 5.84 1.43
C GLY A 69 -3.63 4.74 0.83
N LYS A 70 -3.79 4.70 -0.49
CA LYS A 70 -4.59 3.70 -1.22
C LYS A 70 -3.67 2.71 -1.95
N VAL A 71 -4.20 1.51 -2.18
CA VAL A 71 -3.59 0.40 -2.96
C VAL A 71 -2.36 -0.23 -2.31
N PHE A 72 -1.37 0.53 -1.85
CA PHE A 72 -0.10 -0.01 -1.36
C PHE A 72 0.00 -0.08 0.17
N PRO A 73 0.37 -1.23 0.77
CA PRO A 73 0.41 -1.45 2.23
C PRO A 73 1.57 -0.73 2.96
N LYS A 74 2.42 0.00 2.26
CA LYS A 74 3.58 0.71 2.83
C LYS A 74 3.51 2.19 2.49
N LEU A 75 3.84 3.06 3.45
CA LEU A 75 4.19 4.47 3.20
C LEU A 75 5.58 4.57 2.54
N ARG A 76 5.86 3.79 1.47
CA ARG A 76 7.12 3.98 0.73
C ARG A 76 7.04 5.34 0.02
N ARG A 77 7.91 6.28 0.38
CA ARG A 77 8.12 7.49 -0.43
C ARG A 77 9.07 7.15 -1.58
N CYS A 78 8.86 7.70 -2.78
CA CYS A 78 9.72 7.55 -3.95
C CYS A 78 11.17 7.97 -3.66
N ALA A 79 11.37 8.77 -2.62
CA ALA A 79 12.65 9.08 -2.00
C ALA A 79 13.54 7.83 -1.76
N GLU A 80 12.95 6.70 -1.35
CA GLU A 80 13.64 5.45 -1.05
C GLU A 80 14.14 4.71 -2.31
N LEU A 81 13.62 5.06 -3.49
CA LEU A 81 14.12 4.58 -4.79
C LEU A 81 15.32 5.40 -5.30
N GLY A 82 16.02 6.12 -4.42
CA GLY A 82 17.22 6.88 -4.75
C GLY A 82 16.96 8.25 -5.40
N ARG A 83 15.73 8.76 -5.37
CA ARG A 83 15.40 10.10 -5.90
C ARG A 83 15.51 11.24 -4.88
N LEU A 84 15.75 10.93 -3.60
CA LEU A 84 16.05 11.97 -2.61
C LEU A 84 17.54 12.35 -2.71
N VAL A 85 17.82 13.45 -3.41
CA VAL A 85 19.18 14.01 -3.44
C VAL A 85 19.43 14.76 -2.13
N VAL A 86 20.24 14.18 -1.26
CA VAL A 86 20.75 14.86 -0.06
C VAL A 86 22.05 15.56 -0.44
N THR A 87 21.99 16.88 -0.61
CA THR A 87 23.18 17.72 -0.78
C THR A 87 23.66 18.20 0.60
N GLN A 88 24.96 18.08 0.85
CA GLN A 88 25.61 18.59 2.07
C GLN A 88 25.02 18.04 3.39
N ASN A 89 24.55 16.77 3.43
CA ASN A 89 23.88 16.17 4.59
C ASN A 89 22.63 16.92 5.10
N LYS A 90 22.05 17.82 4.31
CA LYS A 90 20.82 18.52 4.67
C LYS A 90 19.62 17.77 4.10
N LEU A 91 18.78 17.26 4.99
CA LEU A 91 17.47 16.71 4.61
C LEU A 91 16.55 17.87 4.20
N PRO A 92 15.87 17.79 3.03
CA PRO A 92 14.79 18.71 2.71
C PRO A 92 13.66 18.55 3.73
N PHE A 93 13.21 19.68 4.30
CA PHE A 93 12.11 19.77 5.25
C PHE A 93 12.31 18.85 6.48
N PRO A 94 13.30 19.14 7.33
CA PRO A 94 13.65 18.29 8.47
C PRO A 94 12.53 18.20 9.52
N ASP A 95 11.64 19.19 9.56
CA ASP A 95 10.59 19.31 10.57
C ASP A 95 9.32 18.50 10.25
N ILE A 96 9.25 17.86 9.07
CA ILE A 96 8.11 17.02 8.70
C ILE A 96 8.34 15.61 9.29
N PRO A 97 7.47 15.12 10.18
CA PRO A 97 7.59 13.78 10.73
C PRO A 97 7.68 12.73 9.62
N ARG A 98 8.65 11.81 9.77
CA ARG A 98 8.74 10.60 8.97
C ARG A 98 8.60 9.44 9.96
N PHE A 99 7.70 8.50 9.65
CA PHE A 99 7.13 7.44 10.51
C PHE A 99 6.02 7.92 11.44
#